data_AF-A0A521WWE4-F1
#
_entry.id   AF-A0A521WWE4-F1
#
_cell.length_a   1.000
_cell.length_b   1.000
_cell.length_c   1.000
_cell.angle_alpha   90.00
_cell.angle_beta   90.00
_cell.angle_gamma   90.00
#
_symmetry.space_group_name_H-M   'P 1'
#
loop_
_entity.id
_entity.type
_entity.pdbx_description
1 polymer ?
#
loop_
_entity_poly.entity_id
_entity_poly.type
_entity_poly.pdbx_seq_one_letter_code
_entity_poly.pdbx_strand_id
1 'polypeptide(L)' 'MINTDKIKPGMPVVCSQDGQFATVDHMEGKNTIKLNKDKTGQHHYIPVNWVTSTEGGKVKVDRPGDQAMREWSTTPTM' A
#
# COMPACT_ATOMS: atom_id res chain seq x y z
N MET A 1 4.31 14.40 7.26
CA MET A 1 3.15 13.54 7.58
C MET A 1 2.38 13.30 6.31
N ILE A 2 2.18 12.04 5.91
CA ILE A 2 1.30 11.70 4.80
C ILE A 2 -0.15 11.81 5.28
N ASN A 3 -0.98 12.49 4.50
CA ASN A 3 -2.39 12.61 4.80
C ASN A 3 -3.11 11.35 4.33
N THR A 4 -3.37 10.42 5.24
CA THR A 4 -4.00 9.12 4.96
C THR A 4 -5.42 9.26 4.42
N ASP A 5 -6.11 10.37 4.69
CA ASP A 5 -7.43 10.67 4.11
C ASP A 5 -7.41 10.78 2.57
N LYS A 6 -6.22 10.94 1.97
CA LYS A 6 -6.07 10.93 0.51
C LYS A 6 -6.04 9.51 -0.05
N ILE A 7 -5.74 8.51 0.77
CA ILE A 7 -5.66 7.10 0.36
C ILE A 7 -7.08 6.56 0.26
N LYS A 8 -7.51 6.27 -0.96
CA LYS A 8 -8.85 5.78 -1.28
C LYS A 8 -8.80 4.35 -1.79
N PRO A 9 -9.83 3.54 -1.54
CA PRO A 9 -10.05 2.27 -2.22
C PRO A 9 -9.91 2.40 -3.73
N GLY A 10 -9.24 1.43 -4.36
CA GLY A 10 -9.00 1.40 -5.80
C GLY A 10 -7.78 2.18 -6.29
N MET A 11 -7.09 2.92 -5.41
CA MET A 11 -5.84 3.60 -5.81
C MET A 11 -4.72 2.60 -6.10
N PRO A 12 -3.95 2.76 -7.19
CA PRO A 12 -2.78 1.94 -7.45
C PRO A 12 -1.67 2.27 -6.45
N VAL A 13 -1.01 1.22 -5.95
CA VAL A 13 0.18 1.33 -5.11
C VAL A 13 1.41 1.11 -5.98
N VAL A 14 2.22 2.15 -6.10
CA VAL A 14 3.42 2.18 -6.93
C VAL A 14 4.67 2.19 -6.06
N CYS A 15 5.70 1.50 -6.52
CA CYS A 15 7.00 1.49 -5.86
C CYS A 15 7.80 2.78 -6.15
N SER A 16 8.99 2.88 -5.55
CA SER A 16 9.91 4.00 -5.81
C SER A 16 10.28 4.16 -7.29
N GLN A 17 10.23 3.06 -8.07
CA GLN A 17 10.46 3.01 -9.52
C GLN A 17 9.20 3.26 -10.37
N ASP A 18 8.13 3.77 -9.77
CA ASP A 18 6.82 4.03 -10.41
C ASP A 18 6.11 2.78 -10.98
N GLY A 19 6.60 1.58 -10.65
CA GLY A 19 5.94 0.31 -10.97
C GLY A 19 4.79 0.01 -10.01
N GLN A 20 3.58 -0.21 -10.55
CA GLN A 20 2.45 -0.68 -9.75
C GLN A 20 2.65 -2.15 -9.36
N PHE A 21 2.54 -2.45 -8.07
CA PHE A 21 2.63 -3.83 -7.57
C PHE A 21 1.36 -4.29 -6.84
N ALA A 22 0.50 -3.35 -6.42
CA ALA A 22 -0.74 -3.64 -5.73
C ALA A 22 -1.78 -2.54 -5.95
N THR A 23 -2.99 -2.76 -5.43
CA THR A 23 -4.08 -1.79 -5.40
C THR A 23 -4.61 -1.71 -3.98
N VAL A 24 -4.95 -0.51 -3.53
CA VAL A 24 -5.56 -0.29 -2.22
C VAL A 24 -6.96 -0.91 -2.19
N ASP A 25 -7.20 -1.77 -1.19
CA ASP A 25 -8.53 -2.28 -0.87
C ASP A 25 -9.24 -1.27 0.06
N HIS A 26 -8.66 -1.02 1.23
CA HIS A 26 -9.08 0.05 2.17
C HIS A 26 -8.00 0.36 3.20
N MET A 27 -8.26 1.35 4.06
CA MET A 27 -7.42 1.65 5.23
C MET A 27 -7.86 0.81 6.42
N GLU A 28 -6.94 0.02 6.99
CA GLU A 28 -7.13 -0.69 8.25
C GLU A 28 -6.65 0.19 9.40
N GLY A 29 -7.58 0.70 10.19
CA GLY A 29 -7.29 1.67 11.24
C GLY A 29 -6.70 2.97 10.67
N LYS A 30 -5.76 3.56 11.41
CA LYS A 30 -5.18 4.88 11.06
C LYS A 30 -3.89 4.81 10.26
N ASN A 31 -3.14 3.71 10.42
CA ASN A 31 -1.73 3.64 10.00
C ASN A 31 -1.44 2.45 9.07
N THR A 32 -2.44 1.67 8.69
CA THR A 32 -2.25 0.45 7.88
C THR A 32 -3.11 0.51 6.64
N ILE A 33 -2.51 0.19 5.50
CA ILE A 33 -3.17 0.15 4.19
C ILE A 33 -3.37 -1.32 3.86
N LYS A 34 -4.63 -1.72 3.72
CA LYS A 34 -4.98 -3.03 3.19
C LYS A 34 -4.93 -3.01 1.67
N LEU A 35 -4.26 -4.01 1.12
CA LEU A 35 -4.13 -4.23 -0.31
C LEU A 35 -5.13 -5.28 -0.78
N ASN A 36 -5.49 -5.18 -2.05
CA ASN A 36 -6.29 -6.20 -2.73
C ASN A 36 -5.61 -7.57 -2.65
N LYS A 37 -6.44 -8.61 -2.74
CA LYS A 37 -5.97 -9.98 -2.75
C LYS A 37 -5.01 -10.23 -3.90
N ASP A 38 -3.95 -10.96 -3.63
CA ASP A 38 -3.08 -11.48 -4.67
C ASP A 38 -3.75 -12.67 -5.41
N LYS A 39 -3.00 -13.31 -6.31
CA LYS A 39 -3.48 -14.45 -7.11
C LYS A 39 -3.88 -15.66 -6.24
N THR A 40 -3.34 -15.77 -5.04
CA THR A 40 -3.68 -16.83 -4.07
C THR A 40 -4.88 -16.49 -3.20
N GLY A 41 -5.43 -15.28 -3.31
CA GLY A 41 -6.58 -14.84 -2.52
C GLY A 41 -6.22 -14.26 -1.15
N GLN A 42 -4.94 -14.03 -0.87
CA GLN A 42 -4.43 -13.51 0.39
C GLN A 42 -4.41 -11.98 0.37
N HIS A 43 -4.94 -11.35 1.43
CA HIS A 43 -4.78 -9.91 1.63
C HIS A 43 -3.39 -9.60 2.18
N HIS A 44 -2.83 -8.50 1.67
CA HIS A 44 -1.57 -7.96 2.16
C HIS A 44 -1.81 -6.60 2.83
N TYR A 45 -0.92 -6.24 3.73
CA TYR A 45 -1.00 -5.02 4.52
C TYR A 45 0.35 -4.33 4.51
N ILE A 46 0.34 -3.03 4.25
CA ILE A 46 1.54 -2.19 4.30
C ILE A 46 1.30 -1.02 5.25
N PRO A 47 2.29 -0.62 6.05
CA PRO A 47 2.15 0.54 6.91
C PRO A 47 2.21 1.83 6.08
N VAL A 48 1.44 2.84 6.49
CA VAL A 48 1.46 4.20 5.92
C VAL A 48 2.86 4.81 5.97
N ASN A 49 3.72 4.35 6.90
CA ASN A 49 5.10 4.81 7.02
C ASN A 49 5.95 4.54 5.75
N TRP A 50 5.53 3.60 4.89
CA TRP A 50 6.19 3.38 3.61
C TRP A 50 5.80 4.42 2.56
N VAL A 51 4.65 5.07 2.72
CA VAL A 51 4.12 6.01 1.74
C VAL A 51 4.96 7.29 1.73
N THR A 52 5.48 7.62 0.57
CA THR A 52 6.25 8.85 0.32
C THR A 52 5.43 9.92 -0.37
N SER A 53 4.45 9.53 -1.20
CA SER A 53 3.51 10.46 -1.84
C SER A 53 2.17 9.79 -2.13
N THR A 54 1.11 10.57 -2.17
CA THR A 54 -0.24 10.16 -2.59
C THR A 54 -0.77 11.00 -3.76
N GLU A 55 0.12 11.75 -4.42
CA GLU A 55 -0.24 12.64 -5.51
C GLU A 55 -0.62 11.88 -6.79
N GLY A 56 -1.45 12.52 -7.62
CA GLY A 56 -1.87 11.94 -8.90
C GLY A 56 -2.77 10.70 -8.77
N GLY A 57 -3.38 10.48 -7.61
CA GLY A 57 -4.31 9.37 -7.42
C GLY A 57 -3.63 8.02 -7.14
N LYS A 58 -2.33 8.00 -6.87
CA LYS A 58 -1.53 6.78 -6.64
C LYS A 58 -0.80 6.86 -5.31
N VAL A 59 -0.61 5.72 -4.65
CA VAL A 59 0.15 5.61 -3.40
C VAL A 59 1.57 5.21 -3.74
N LYS A 60 2.52 6.15 -3.66
CA LYS A 60 3.94 5.88 -3.90
C LYS A 60 4.62 5.48 -2.60
N VAL A 61 5.36 4.37 -2.61
CA VAL A 61 6.16 3.91 -1.46
C VAL A 61 7.65 4.21 -1.62
N ASP A 62 8.38 4.18 -0.50
CA ASP A 62 9.82 4.47 -0.40
C ASP A 62 10.72 3.37 -1.00
N ARG A 63 10.18 2.17 -1.16
CA ARG A 63 10.94 0.96 -1.53
C ARG A 63 10.54 0.40 -2.90
N PRO A 64 11.42 -0.39 -3.54
CA PRO A 64 11.10 -1.12 -4.78
C PRO A 64 10.00 -2.16 -4.56
N GLY A 65 9.30 -2.53 -5.65
CA GLY A 65 8.13 -3.41 -5.60
C GLY A 65 8.45 -4.79 -5.02
N ASP A 66 9.53 -5.43 -5.48
CA ASP A 66 9.99 -6.71 -4.95
C ASP A 66 10.26 -6.68 -3.45
N GLN A 67 10.80 -5.57 -2.94
CA GLN A 67 11.06 -5.40 -1.52
C GLN A 67 9.75 -5.22 -0.75
N ALA A 68 8.83 -4.38 -1.26
CA ALA A 68 7.51 -4.19 -0.67
C ALA A 68 6.74 -5.52 -0.57
N MET A 69 6.81 -6.37 -1.60
CA MET A 69 6.15 -7.68 -1.64
C MET A 69 6.81 -8.73 -0.74
N ARG A 70 8.03 -8.51 -0.26
CA ARG A 70 8.69 -9.40 0.72
C ARG A 70 8.42 -8.95 2.15
N GLU A 71 8.33 -7.64 2.36
CA GLU A 71 8.16 -7.05 3.69
C GLU A 71 6.70 -6.80 4.09
N TRP A 72 5.75 -6.88 3.15
CA TRP A 72 4.34 -6.67 3.47
C TRP A 72 3.85 -7.72 4.48
N SER A 73 2.89 -7.34 5.31
CA SER A 73 2.28 -8.29 6.23
C SER A 73 1.12 -9.01 5.55
N THR A 74 0.85 -10.25 5.94
CA THR A 74 -0.37 -10.98 5.56
C THR A 74 -1.47 -10.86 6.62
N THR A 75 -1.16 -10.18 7.73
CA THR A 75 -2.08 -9.87 8.83
C THR A 75 -2.08 -8.37 9.12
N PRO A 76 -3.23 -7.79 9.52
CA PRO A 76 -3.27 -6.40 9.95
C PRO A 76 -2.42 -6.25 11.23
N THR A 77 -1.61 -5.20 11.28
CA THR A 77 -0.91 -4.81 12.51
C THR A 77 -1.95 -4.34 13.53
N MET A 78 -2.03 -5.02 14.67
CA MET A 78 -2.93 -4.69 15.79
C MET A 78 -2.69 -3.30 16.35
#